data_AF-A0A238GUE0-F1
#
_entry.id   AF-A0A238GUE0-F1
#
_cell.length_a   1.000
_cell.length_b   1.000
_cell.length_c   1.000
_cell.angle_alpha   90.00
_cell.angle_beta   90.00
_cell.angle_gamma   90.00
#
_symmetry.space_group_name_H-M   'P 1'
#
loop_
_entity.id
_entity.type
_entity.pdbx_description
1 polymer ?
#
loop_
_entity_poly.entity_id
_entity_poly.type
_entity_poly.pdbx_seq_one_letter_code
_entity_poly.pdbx_strand_id
1 'polypeptide(L)'
;MDYADIRRFIFPTDCDTTLCLNDFDYIANYVDKYPNAKKVGACVGYFFPMRDINALKRNKTFLNAPSENAVRISQDKLIYYQYIHYFKEIAPKIPYYFGNLDIIIDNFAFLKIKDAFLKDKRARLEYFKKLFQGHPCEFD
;
A
#
# COMPACT_ATOMS: atom_id res chain seq x y z
N MET A 1 -2.37 -19.03 -20.88
CA MET A 1 -1.94 -18.20 -19.76
C MET A 1 -2.76 -16.94 -19.79
N ASP A 2 -3.86 -16.95 -19.06
CA ASP A 2 -4.69 -15.79 -18.82
C ASP A 2 -4.27 -15.06 -17.53
N TYR A 3 -5.00 -14.01 -17.16
CA TYR A 3 -4.71 -13.27 -15.94
C TYR A 3 -4.88 -14.10 -14.65
N ALA A 4 -5.85 -15.03 -14.63
CA ALA A 4 -6.07 -15.89 -13.48
C ALA A 4 -4.92 -16.91 -13.31
N ASP A 5 -4.37 -17.39 -14.42
CA ASP A 5 -3.17 -18.22 -14.43
C ASP A 5 -1.98 -17.45 -13.84
N ILE A 6 -1.73 -16.22 -14.31
CA ILE A 6 -0.63 -15.36 -13.81
C ILE A 6 -0.77 -15.12 -12.31
N ARG A 7 -1.99 -14.88 -11.83
CA ARG A 7 -2.25 -14.62 -10.42
C ARG A 7 -1.93 -15.80 -9.50
N ARG A 8 -2.06 -17.03 -10.00
CA ARG A 8 -1.78 -18.29 -9.27
C ARG A 8 -0.37 -18.80 -9.49
N PHE A 9 0.37 -18.19 -10.41
CA PHE A 9 1.72 -18.61 -10.74
C PHE A 9 2.66 -18.31 -9.56
N ILE A 10 3.50 -19.29 -9.22
CA ILE A 10 4.51 -19.17 -8.18
C ILE A 10 5.81 -18.73 -8.85
N PHE A 11 6.12 -17.45 -8.75
CA PHE A 11 7.35 -16.86 -9.30
C PHE A 11 8.53 -17.16 -8.36
N PRO A 12 9.58 -17.86 -8.81
CA PRO A 12 10.81 -17.95 -8.04
C PRO A 12 11.49 -16.58 -8.00
N THR A 13 12.10 -16.24 -6.88
CA THR A 13 12.90 -15.02 -6.72
C THR A 13 14.39 -15.39 -6.70
N ASP A 14 15.24 -14.39 -6.88
CA ASP A 14 16.70 -14.51 -6.75
C ASP A 14 17.20 -14.61 -5.30
N CYS A 15 16.27 -14.57 -4.34
CA CYS A 15 16.55 -14.62 -2.90
C CYS A 15 16.14 -15.97 -2.28
N ASP A 16 16.03 -17.04 -3.10
CA ASP A 16 15.54 -18.36 -2.71
C ASP A 16 14.14 -18.32 -2.04
N THR A 17 13.33 -17.32 -2.39
CA THR A 17 11.92 -17.22 -1.98
C THR A 17 10.99 -17.39 -3.18
N THR A 18 9.69 -17.37 -2.92
CA THR A 18 8.67 -17.36 -3.98
C THR A 18 7.71 -16.19 -3.80
N LEU A 19 7.08 -15.79 -4.89
CA LEU A 19 6.06 -14.76 -4.94
C LEU A 19 4.85 -15.29 -5.70
N CYS A 20 3.67 -15.21 -5.10
CA CYS A 20 2.40 -15.48 -5.77
C CYS A 20 1.49 -14.28 -5.58
N LEU A 21 0.90 -13.75 -6.66
CA LEU A 21 0.09 -12.53 -6.59
C LEU A 21 -1.22 -12.76 -5.83
N ASN A 22 -1.69 -14.01 -5.73
CA ASN A 22 -2.88 -14.37 -4.96
C ASN A 22 -2.67 -14.40 -3.46
N ASP A 23 -1.43 -14.38 -2.99
CA ASP A 23 -1.14 -14.46 -1.55
C ASP A 23 -1.37 -13.10 -0.86
N PHE A 24 -1.60 -12.05 -1.64
CA PHE A 24 -1.71 -10.68 -1.14
C PHE A 24 -3.08 -10.07 -1.46
N ASP A 25 -3.53 -9.24 -0.53
CA ASP A 25 -4.57 -8.24 -0.78
C ASP A 25 -3.91 -6.88 -1.05
N TYR A 26 -4.61 -6.02 -1.79
CA TYR A 26 -4.06 -4.81 -2.38
C TYR A 26 -4.90 -3.59 -2.04
N ILE A 27 -4.23 -2.47 -1.79
CA ILE A 27 -4.89 -1.25 -1.34
C ILE A 27 -5.90 -0.70 -2.36
N ALA A 28 -5.75 -0.98 -3.66
CA ALA A 28 -6.72 -0.60 -4.70
C ALA A 28 -8.14 -1.10 -4.43
N ASN A 29 -8.30 -2.17 -3.65
CA ASN A 29 -9.62 -2.67 -3.25
C ASN A 29 -10.33 -1.69 -2.28
N TYR A 30 -9.60 -0.77 -1.66
CA TYR A 30 -10.09 0.10 -0.59
C TYR A 30 -10.01 1.60 -0.93
N VAL A 31 -9.15 2.00 -1.88
CA VAL A 31 -8.91 3.41 -2.22
C VAL A 31 -8.96 3.70 -3.71
N ASP A 32 -9.26 4.94 -4.07
CA ASP A 32 -9.02 5.42 -5.43
C ASP A 32 -7.54 5.76 -5.61
N LYS A 33 -6.94 5.31 -6.72
CA LYS A 33 -5.52 5.51 -7.05
C LYS A 33 -5.26 6.69 -7.99
N TYR A 34 -6.31 7.10 -8.69
CA TYR A 34 -6.29 8.14 -9.73
C TYR A 34 -7.31 9.23 -9.39
N PRO A 35 -7.19 10.42 -10.00
CA PRO A 35 -8.09 11.54 -9.74
C PRO A 35 -9.56 11.14 -9.77
N ASN A 36 -10.27 11.48 -8.69
CA ASN A 36 -11.64 11.01 -8.42
C ASN A 36 -12.58 12.18 -8.07
N ALA A 37 -12.29 13.37 -8.59
CA ALA A 37 -13.01 14.61 -8.24
C ALA A 37 -14.54 14.50 -8.39
N LYS A 38 -15.03 13.68 -9.33
CA LYS A 38 -16.46 13.44 -9.56
C LYS A 38 -17.10 12.48 -8.55
N LYS A 39 -16.31 11.67 -7.85
CA LYS A 39 -16.78 10.64 -6.90
C LYS A 39 -16.87 11.14 -5.46
N VAL A 40 -16.05 12.12 -5.10
CA VAL A 40 -15.90 12.58 -3.72
C VAL A 40 -16.49 13.99 -3.58
N GLY A 41 -17.64 14.07 -2.92
CA GLY A 41 -18.29 15.33 -2.57
C GLY A 41 -17.62 16.03 -1.38
N ALA A 42 -17.65 15.39 -0.21
CA ALA A 42 -17.00 15.92 1.01
C ALA A 42 -15.55 15.45 1.08
N CYS A 43 -14.62 16.35 0.75
CA CYS A 43 -13.19 16.08 0.73
C CYS A 43 -12.54 16.52 2.04
N VAL A 44 -11.80 15.61 2.68
CA VAL A 44 -11.07 15.88 3.94
C VAL A 44 -9.55 15.97 3.76
N GLY A 45 -9.07 15.71 2.54
CA GLY A 45 -7.65 15.81 2.21
C GLY A 45 -7.36 15.44 0.76
N TYR A 46 -6.11 15.69 0.34
CA TYR A 46 -5.64 15.41 -1.00
C TYR A 46 -4.43 14.47 -0.95
N PHE A 47 -4.41 13.51 -1.87
CA PHE A 47 -3.33 12.54 -2.02
C PHE A 47 -2.78 12.57 -3.44
N PHE A 48 -1.48 12.36 -3.59
CA PHE A 48 -0.85 12.24 -4.89
C PHE A 48 -1.23 10.90 -5.55
N PRO A 49 -1.53 10.85 -6.85
CA PRO A 49 -1.83 9.59 -7.52
C PRO A 49 -0.73 8.55 -7.36
N MET A 50 -1.14 7.30 -7.17
CA MET A 50 -0.21 6.20 -6.89
C MET A 50 -0.50 5.03 -7.82
N ARG A 51 0.54 4.50 -8.47
CA ARG A 51 0.43 3.39 -9.42
C ARG A 51 0.88 2.08 -8.80
N ASP A 52 2.08 2.08 -8.25
CA ASP A 52 2.79 0.93 -7.70
C ASP A 52 3.73 1.40 -6.59
N ILE A 53 4.36 0.45 -5.91
CA ILE A 53 5.30 0.71 -4.81
C ILE A 53 6.50 1.56 -5.28
N ASN A 54 7.00 1.33 -6.50
CA ASN A 54 8.10 2.10 -7.08
C ASN A 54 7.73 3.58 -7.26
N ALA A 55 6.52 3.88 -7.72
CA ALA A 55 5.99 5.24 -7.80
C ALA A 55 5.83 5.86 -6.40
N LEU A 56 5.35 5.09 -5.41
CA LEU A 56 5.19 5.56 -4.03
C LEU A 56 6.53 6.01 -3.42
N LYS A 57 7.62 5.26 -3.66
CA LYS A 57 8.97 5.62 -3.19
C LYS A 57 9.40 7.02 -3.66
N ARG A 58 9.15 7.35 -4.94
CA ARG A 58 9.58 8.61 -5.57
C ARG A 58 8.67 9.79 -5.28
N ASN A 59 7.37 9.56 -5.18
CA ASN A 59 6.37 10.63 -5.16
C ASN A 59 6.01 11.08 -3.74
N LYS A 60 5.47 12.29 -3.61
CA LYS A 60 4.82 12.73 -2.38
C LYS A 60 3.57 11.88 -2.12
N THR A 61 3.07 11.90 -0.89
CA THR A 61 1.85 11.21 -0.48
C THR A 61 0.73 12.24 -0.28
N PHE A 62 0.58 12.78 0.93
CA PHE A 62 -0.38 13.87 1.16
C PHE A 62 0.06 15.17 0.48
N LEU A 63 -0.92 15.92 -0.03
CA LEU A 63 -0.72 17.21 -0.68
C LEU A 63 -1.27 18.33 0.20
N ASN A 64 -0.51 19.42 0.34
CA ASN A 64 -0.89 20.58 1.15
C ASN A 64 -1.95 21.46 0.47
N ALA A 65 -2.12 21.32 -0.85
CA ALA A 65 -3.04 22.12 -1.65
C ALA A 65 -3.79 21.22 -2.65
N PRO A 66 -5.03 21.59 -3.02
CA PRO A 66 -5.76 20.91 -4.08
C PRO A 66 -5.03 20.98 -5.42
N SER A 67 -5.20 19.95 -6.24
CA SER A 67 -4.78 19.92 -7.65
C SER A 67 -5.80 19.12 -8.46
N GLU A 68 -5.96 19.43 -9.74
CA GLU A 68 -6.82 18.66 -10.67
C GLU A 68 -6.39 17.20 -10.76
N ASN A 69 -5.09 16.96 -10.61
CA ASN A 69 -4.49 15.62 -10.63
C ASN A 69 -4.43 14.96 -9.25
N ALA A 70 -5.02 15.57 -8.22
CA ALA A 70 -5.04 14.96 -6.89
C ALA A 70 -6.16 13.91 -6.76
N VAL A 71 -5.89 12.89 -5.97
CA VAL A 71 -6.94 12.03 -5.41
C VAL A 71 -7.56 12.78 -4.24
N ARG A 72 -8.88 12.96 -4.27
CA ARG A 72 -9.66 13.49 -3.15
C ARG A 72 -9.96 12.37 -2.17
N ILE A 73 -9.76 12.65 -0.89
CA ILE A 73 -9.95 11.68 0.20
C ILE A 73 -11.29 11.98 0.88
N SER A 74 -12.15 10.98 0.98
CA SER A 74 -13.34 11.00 1.83
C SER A 74 -12.98 10.55 3.25
N GLN A 75 -13.77 10.97 4.25
CA GLN A 75 -13.48 10.71 5.66
C GLN A 75 -13.35 9.21 5.99
N ASP A 76 -14.17 8.36 5.37
CA ASP A 76 -14.18 6.91 5.55
C ASP A 76 -12.91 6.23 5.00
N LYS A 77 -12.29 6.81 3.97
CA LYS A 77 -11.08 6.26 3.35
C LYS A 77 -9.77 6.82 3.91
N LEU A 78 -9.84 7.86 4.74
CA LEU A 78 -8.65 8.55 5.25
C LEU A 78 -7.65 7.60 5.91
N ILE A 79 -8.13 6.61 6.66
CA ILE A 79 -7.27 5.63 7.35
C ILE A 79 -6.37 4.85 6.39
N TYR A 80 -6.84 4.56 5.17
CA TYR A 80 -6.09 3.80 4.18
C TYR A 80 -5.03 4.68 3.51
N TYR A 81 -5.33 5.96 3.27
CA TYR A 81 -4.32 6.92 2.80
C TYR A 81 -3.23 7.17 3.85
N GLN A 82 -3.57 7.15 5.14
CA GLN A 82 -2.59 7.16 6.23
C GLN A 82 -1.76 5.87 6.25
N TYR A 83 -2.39 4.71 6.05
CA TYR A 83 -1.69 3.43 5.90
C TYR A 83 -0.64 3.50 4.78
N ILE A 84 -1.02 3.98 3.59
CA ILE A 84 -0.12 4.16 2.44
C ILE A 84 1.04 5.11 2.78
N HIS A 85 0.75 6.20 3.48
CA HIS A 85 1.77 7.16 3.90
C HIS A 85 2.84 6.48 4.77
N TYR A 86 2.43 5.65 5.73
CA TYR A 86 3.36 4.91 6.58
C TYR A 86 4.02 3.74 5.85
N PHE A 87 3.33 3.08 4.91
CA PHE A 87 3.94 2.07 4.04
C PHE A 87 5.13 2.66 3.26
N LYS A 88 5.07 3.93 2.85
CA LYS A 88 6.20 4.58 2.17
C LYS A 88 7.50 4.52 2.99
N GLU A 89 7.43 4.57 4.32
CA GLU A 89 8.61 4.51 5.21
C GLU A 89 9.36 3.17 5.10
N ILE A 90 8.63 2.07 4.86
CA ILE A 90 9.20 0.72 4.77
C ILE A 90 9.42 0.26 3.31
N ALA A 91 8.85 0.96 2.32
CA ALA A 91 8.95 0.58 0.91
C ALA A 91 10.40 0.43 0.37
N PRO A 92 11.42 1.17 0.85
CA PRO A 92 12.81 0.91 0.49
C PRO A 92 13.41 -0.36 1.11
N LYS A 93 12.80 -0.88 2.18
CA LYS A 93 13.28 -2.00 2.99
C LYS A 93 12.67 -3.36 2.60
N ILE A 94 11.78 -3.38 1.61
CA ILE A 94 11.19 -4.61 1.07
C ILE A 94 11.88 -5.01 -0.24
N PRO A 95 11.87 -6.31 -0.60
CA PRO A 95 12.52 -6.80 -1.81
C PRO A 95 12.10 -6.10 -3.09
N TYR A 96 13.02 -5.99 -4.05
CA TYR A 96 12.80 -5.25 -5.29
C TYR A 96 11.66 -5.82 -6.15
N TYR A 97 11.40 -7.14 -6.07
CA TYR A 97 10.37 -7.80 -6.87
C TYR A 97 8.95 -7.36 -6.50
N PHE A 98 8.76 -6.75 -5.32
CA PHE A 98 7.50 -6.08 -4.97
C PHE A 98 7.31 -4.73 -5.70
N GLY A 99 8.37 -4.13 -6.25
CA GLY A 99 8.37 -2.73 -6.66
C GLY A 99 7.30 -2.34 -7.68
N ASN A 100 6.93 -3.24 -8.60
CA ASN A 100 5.90 -3.00 -9.61
C ASN A 100 4.51 -3.51 -9.20
N LEU A 101 4.37 -4.06 -8.00
CA LEU A 101 3.08 -4.42 -7.44
C LEU A 101 2.37 -3.19 -6.88
N ASP A 102 1.07 -3.34 -6.73
CA ASP A 102 0.30 -2.41 -5.92
C ASP A 102 0.71 -2.53 -4.44
N ILE A 103 0.33 -1.54 -3.64
CA ILE A 103 0.63 -1.53 -2.21
C ILE A 103 -0.15 -2.68 -1.55
N ILE A 104 0.60 -3.57 -0.92
CA ILE A 104 0.08 -4.75 -0.24
C ILE A 104 -0.52 -4.35 1.10
N ILE A 105 -1.61 -5.01 1.49
CA ILE A 105 -2.26 -4.85 2.79
C ILE A 105 -2.85 -6.19 3.23
N ASP A 106 -2.82 -6.48 4.53
CA ASP A 106 -3.76 -7.40 5.18
C ASP A 106 -4.82 -6.53 5.84
N ASN A 107 -5.93 -6.31 5.13
CA ASN A 107 -6.95 -5.38 5.58
C ASN A 107 -7.61 -5.82 6.89
N PHE A 108 -7.80 -7.13 7.06
CA PHE A 108 -8.41 -7.67 8.27
C PHE A 108 -7.50 -7.45 9.49
N ALA A 109 -6.21 -7.76 9.37
CA ALA A 109 -5.25 -7.48 10.44
C ALA A 109 -5.09 -5.98 10.69
N PHE A 110 -5.03 -5.17 9.64
CA PHE A 110 -4.92 -3.71 9.74
C PHE A 110 -6.08 -3.11 10.52
N LEU A 111 -7.32 -3.44 10.17
CA LEU A 111 -8.51 -2.90 10.83
C LEU A 111 -8.58 -3.25 12.32
N LYS A 112 -8.07 -4.43 12.72
CA LYS A 112 -7.99 -4.83 14.13
C LYS A 112 -7.04 -3.95 14.95
N ILE A 113 -5.99 -3.42 14.34
CA ILE A 113 -4.97 -2.63 15.03
C ILE A 113 -4.94 -1.16 14.63
N LYS A 114 -5.89 -0.68 13.80
CA LYS A 114 -5.83 0.63 13.14
C LYS A 114 -5.47 1.78 14.09
N ASP A 115 -6.03 1.82 15.29
CA ASP A 115 -5.81 2.91 16.24
C ASP A 115 -4.38 2.87 16.81
N ALA A 116 -3.89 1.67 17.11
CA ALA A 116 -2.50 1.46 17.54
C ALA A 116 -1.53 1.72 16.39
N PHE A 117 -1.86 1.27 15.18
CA PHE A 117 -1.09 1.50 13.97
C PHE A 117 -0.88 3.00 13.71
N LEU A 118 -1.92 3.82 13.83
CA LEU A 118 -1.79 5.27 13.59
C LEU A 118 -0.98 6.00 14.68
N LYS A 119 -0.92 5.48 15.91
CA LYS A 119 -0.31 6.16 17.06
C LYS A 119 1.09 5.66 17.41
N ASP A 120 1.35 4.37 17.20
CA ASP A 120 2.57 3.71 17.66
C ASP A 120 3.37 3.15 16.49
N LYS A 121 4.63 3.62 16.37
CA LYS A 121 5.58 3.14 15.37
C LYS A 121 5.91 1.65 15.55
N ARG A 122 5.94 1.15 16.79
CA ARG A 122 6.23 -0.28 17.07
C ARG A 122 5.11 -1.16 16.56
N ALA A 123 3.86 -0.82 16.85
CA ALA A 123 2.69 -1.53 16.33
C ALA A 123 2.69 -1.58 14.79
N ARG A 124 3.06 -0.47 14.11
CA ARG A 124 3.23 -0.44 12.65
C ARG A 124 4.31 -1.39 12.16
N LEU A 125 5.49 -1.33 12.76
CA LEU A 125 6.62 -2.15 12.36
C LEU A 125 6.31 -3.64 12.52
N GLU A 126 5.70 -4.04 13.63
CA GLU A 126 5.30 -5.42 13.87
C GLU A 126 4.22 -5.90 12.90
N TYR A 127 3.29 -5.03 12.50
CA TYR A 127 2.35 -5.35 11.42
C TYR A 127 3.08 -5.60 10.10
N PHE A 128 4.01 -4.73 9.70
CA PHE A 128 4.74 -4.90 8.44
C PHE A 128 5.65 -6.14 8.43
N LYS A 129 6.31 -6.44 9.56
CA LYS A 129 7.07 -7.69 9.73
C LYS A 129 6.21 -8.93 9.49
N LYS A 130 4.99 -8.94 10.00
CA LYS A 130 4.04 -10.04 9.77
C LYS A 130 3.56 -10.07 8.32
N LEU A 131 3.26 -8.91 7.75
CA LEU A 131 2.77 -8.80 6.36
C LEU A 131 3.77 -9.35 5.33
N PHE A 132 5.06 -9.14 5.57
CA PHE A 132 6.14 -9.61 4.69
C PHE A 132 6.91 -10.80 5.26
N GLN A 133 6.31 -11.55 6.19
CA GLN A 133 6.95 -12.74 6.76
C GLN A 133 7.29 -13.73 5.65
N GLY A 134 8.51 -14.27 5.66
CA GLY A 134 9.01 -15.16 4.61
C GLY A 134 9.70 -14.45 3.44
N HIS A 135 9.78 -13.12 3.48
CA HIS A 135 10.55 -12.32 2.52
C HIS A 135 11.74 -11.62 3.20
N PRO A 136 12.87 -11.43 2.51
CA PRO A 136 14.05 -10.79 3.07
C PRO A 136 13.84 -9.27 3.17
N CYS A 137 13.36 -8.78 4.32
CA CYS A 137 13.14 -7.36 4.58
C CYS A 137 14.17 -6.79 5.57
N GLU A 138 14.57 -5.54 5.36
CA GLU A 138 15.54 -4.81 6.20
C GLU A 138 14.82 -3.94 7.24
N PHE A 139 13.97 -4.56 8.05
CA PHE A 139 13.12 -3.87 9.03
C PHE A 139 13.82 -3.47 10.34
N ASP A 140 15.14 -3.65 10.41
CA ASP A 140 16.02 -3.24 11.52
C ASP A 140 15.83 -1.77 11.92
#